data_AF-A0A1A7RFV1-F1
#
_entry.id   AF-A0A1A7RFV1-F1
#
_cell.length_a   1.000
_cell.length_b   1.000
_cell.length_c   1.000
_cell.angle_alpha   90.00
_cell.angle_beta   90.00
_cell.angle_gamma   90.00
#
_symmetry.space_group_name_H-M   'P 1'
#
loop_
_entity.id
_entity.type
_entity.pdbx_description
1 polymer ?
#
loop_
_entity_poly.entity_id
_entity_poly.type
_entity_poly.pdbx_seq_one_letter_code
_entity_poly.pdbx_strand_id
1 'polypeptide(L)'
;MSDKLTNCPTCSTTYKVSVPQLTVAQGMVCCPKCSTSFNALSHLVVDKALSLSTPSPKDENSSKTKTIDVNQYNIDHSAIKEPEAPTHALLKLFDQKVENSNIDLKTYLNNLNYFSTEPIGNLPAVNWAEQAEREKKRSPLNYLGWVTVNLLLFGALIFQFFWFNPQYLKNSPIMGAAFTAVCDVFNCSRLEEHYSLISTKKVKVRSTGNKETKFSGEMINYHDRSLALPVMKITLKENGGDIANYQLLPEEYLAKSLHGIQRIPKSSPFKFEFVLPVARKSFDNYSIELIRP
;
A
#
# COMPACT_ATOMS: atom_id res chain seq x y z
N MET A 1 37.41 33.49 -22.88
CA MET A 1 35.95 33.41 -22.64
C MET A 1 35.74 32.65 -21.35
N SER A 2 34.87 33.14 -20.47
CA SER A 2 34.66 32.53 -19.14
C SER A 2 33.77 31.30 -19.28
N ASP A 3 34.33 30.11 -19.13
CA ASP A 3 33.57 28.87 -19.14
C ASP A 3 33.01 28.56 -17.75
N LYS A 4 31.82 27.95 -17.71
CA LYS A 4 31.17 27.46 -16.49
C LYS A 4 30.93 25.95 -16.59
N LEU A 5 30.91 25.25 -15.46
CA LEU A 5 30.60 23.82 -15.39
C LEU A 5 29.13 23.62 -15.05
N THR A 6 28.46 22.70 -15.76
CA THR A 6 27.06 22.34 -15.50
C THR A 6 26.90 20.83 -15.43
N ASN A 7 26.04 20.36 -14.52
CA ASN A 7 25.73 18.93 -14.36
C ASN A 7 24.37 18.58 -14.98
N CYS A 8 24.30 17.48 -15.74
CA CYS A 8 23.04 17.01 -16.32
C CYS A 8 22.18 16.24 -15.29
N PRO A 9 20.90 16.59 -15.08
CA PRO A 9 20.03 15.91 -14.11
C PRO A 9 19.72 14.45 -14.47
N THR A 10 19.78 14.09 -15.75
CA THR A 10 19.38 12.74 -16.22
C THR A 10 20.52 11.73 -16.15
N CYS A 11 21.75 12.14 -16.46
CA CYS A 11 22.91 11.24 -16.51
C CYS A 11 24.06 11.66 -15.60
N SER A 12 23.87 12.70 -14.78
CA SER A 12 24.85 13.26 -13.83
C SER A 12 26.21 13.60 -14.46
N THR A 13 26.26 13.82 -15.78
CA THR A 13 27.51 14.15 -16.47
C THR A 13 27.78 15.63 -16.38
N THR A 14 28.97 15.99 -15.90
CA THR A 14 29.42 17.38 -15.80
C THR A 14 30.22 17.76 -17.04
N TYR A 15 29.90 18.90 -17.64
CA TYR A 15 30.60 19.41 -18.82
C TYR A 15 30.64 20.95 -18.80
N LYS A 16 31.51 21.51 -19.64
CA LYS A 16 31.72 22.96 -19.74
C LYS A 16 30.74 23.59 -20.73
N VAL A 17 30.19 24.73 -20.35
CA VAL A 17 29.34 25.59 -21.18
C VAL A 17 29.90 27.02 -21.15
N SER A 18 29.97 27.66 -22.30
CA SER A 18 30.46 29.05 -22.38
C SER A 18 29.32 30.04 -22.16
N VAL A 19 29.62 31.20 -21.58
CA VAL A 19 28.62 32.26 -21.36
C VAL A 19 27.92 32.69 -22.67
N PRO A 20 28.61 32.88 -23.82
CA PRO A 20 27.94 33.19 -25.08
C PRO A 20 26.93 32.12 -25.52
N GLN A 21 27.23 30.83 -25.32
CA GLN A 21 26.30 29.74 -25.63
C GLN A 21 25.04 29.80 -24.76
N LEU A 22 25.20 30.09 -23.47
CA LEU A 22 24.06 30.26 -22.56
C LEU A 22 23.22 31.48 -22.91
N THR A 23 23.84 32.59 -23.32
CA THR A 23 23.12 33.80 -23.74
C THR A 23 22.30 33.55 -25.00
N VAL A 24 22.88 32.92 -26.02
CA VAL A 24 22.19 32.61 -27.29
C VAL A 24 21.03 31.64 -27.07
N ALA A 25 21.24 30.60 -26.25
CA ALA A 25 20.26 29.56 -26.03
C ALA A 25 19.31 29.82 -24.85
N GLN A 26 19.29 31.05 -24.31
CA GLN A 26 18.49 31.43 -23.13
C GLN A 26 18.66 30.46 -21.94
N GLY A 27 19.87 29.92 -21.77
CA GLY A 27 20.21 28.97 -20.71
C GLY A 27 19.86 27.51 -20.97
N MET A 28 19.21 27.16 -22.09
CA MET A 28 18.84 25.80 -22.43
C MET A 28 19.97 25.10 -23.19
N VAL A 29 20.37 23.90 -22.74
CA VAL A 29 21.44 23.11 -23.35
C VAL A 29 21.04 21.65 -23.49
N CYS A 30 21.57 20.97 -24.51
CA CYS A 30 21.41 19.54 -24.69
C CYS A 30 22.63 18.80 -24.14
N CYS A 31 22.42 17.77 -23.32
CA CYS A 31 23.52 16.98 -22.77
C CYS A 31 24.23 16.21 -23.90
N PRO A 32 25.56 16.32 -24.05
CA PRO A 32 26.29 15.59 -25.10
C PRO A 32 26.32 14.07 -24.88
N LYS A 33 26.01 13.58 -23.67
CA LYS A 33 26.05 12.15 -23.34
C LYS A 33 24.70 11.44 -23.50
N CYS A 34 23.61 12.07 -23.06
CA CYS A 34 22.27 11.46 -23.03
C CYS A 34 21.22 12.22 -23.84
N SER A 35 21.62 13.25 -24.60
CA SER A 35 20.77 14.07 -25.48
C SER A 35 19.52 14.67 -24.82
N THR A 36 19.49 14.77 -23.49
CA THR A 36 18.39 15.39 -22.75
C THR A 36 18.57 16.90 -22.71
N SER A 37 17.51 17.64 -23.04
CA SER A 37 17.46 19.11 -22.97
C SER A 37 17.12 19.54 -21.54
N PHE A 38 17.91 20.45 -20.96
CA PHE A 38 17.69 21.00 -19.63
C PHE A 38 18.26 22.42 -19.50
N ASN A 39 17.88 23.15 -18.44
CA ASN A 39 18.43 24.48 -18.16
C ASN A 39 19.80 24.34 -17.46
N ALA A 40 20.85 24.87 -18.08
CA ALA A 40 22.20 24.78 -17.57
C ALA A 40 22.40 25.64 -16.30
N LEU A 41 21.71 26.77 -16.17
CA LEU A 41 21.91 27.73 -15.08
C LEU A 41 21.46 27.18 -13.73
N SER A 42 20.44 26.31 -13.70
CA SER A 42 19.94 25.68 -12.47
C SER A 42 20.87 24.59 -11.93
N HIS A 43 21.81 24.10 -12.75
CA HIS A 43 22.73 23.02 -12.39
C HIS A 43 24.20 23.42 -12.57
N LEU A 44 24.51 24.71 -12.41
CA LEU A 44 25.88 25.22 -12.41
C LEU A 44 26.64 24.69 -11.19
N VAL A 45 27.76 24.02 -11.44
CA VAL A 45 28.69 23.59 -10.41
C VAL A 45 29.60 24.77 -10.11
N VAL A 46 29.47 25.34 -8.91
CA VAL A 46 30.39 26.37 -8.42
C VAL A 46 31.66 25.66 -7.98
N ASP A 47 32.77 25.91 -8.67
CA ASP A 47 34.08 25.42 -8.26
C ASP A 47 34.49 26.05 -6.92
N LYS A 48 34.14 25.38 -5.81
CA LYS A 48 34.77 25.60 -4.51
C LYS A 48 35.36 24.28 -4.03
N ALA A 49 36.68 24.23 -4.14
CA ALA A 49 37.62 23.27 -3.53
C ALA A 49 37.65 21.84 -4.11
N LEU A 50 38.73 21.61 -4.87
CA LEU A 50 39.46 20.35 -4.94
C LEU A 50 39.87 19.90 -3.52
N SER A 51 39.71 18.60 -3.22
CA SER A 51 40.40 17.77 -2.21
C SER A 51 39.52 17.10 -1.14
N LEU A 52 39.63 15.77 -1.13
CA LEU A 52 39.57 14.81 0.01
C LEU A 52 38.27 14.01 0.30
N SER A 53 38.36 12.72 -0.10
CA SER A 53 38.01 11.47 0.61
C SER A 53 36.54 11.05 0.87
N THR A 54 36.16 9.95 0.20
CA THR A 54 35.19 8.88 0.57
C THR A 54 35.62 8.17 1.89
N PRO A 55 34.81 7.40 2.68
CA PRO A 55 33.50 6.74 2.44
C PRO A 55 32.39 6.82 3.55
N SER A 56 31.11 6.61 3.16
CA SER A 56 29.96 5.84 3.78
C SER A 56 29.67 5.84 5.32
N PRO A 57 28.53 5.37 5.88
CA PRO A 57 27.08 5.37 5.53
C PRO A 57 26.14 5.86 6.70
N LYS A 58 24.81 5.82 6.46
CA LYS A 58 23.65 5.67 7.40
C LYS A 58 22.73 6.88 7.69
N ASP A 59 21.48 6.66 7.27
CA ASP A 59 20.21 6.76 8.00
C ASP A 59 19.58 8.09 8.48
N GLU A 60 18.30 8.20 8.13
CA GLU A 60 17.14 8.79 8.83
C GLU A 60 16.87 10.32 8.86
N ASN A 61 15.73 10.65 8.23
CA ASN A 61 14.62 11.50 8.70
C ASN A 61 14.92 12.84 9.43
N SER A 62 14.44 13.95 8.85
CA SER A 62 13.38 14.82 9.44
C SER A 62 13.46 16.27 8.93
N SER A 63 12.28 16.81 8.64
CA SER A 63 11.97 18.19 8.25
C SER A 63 12.54 19.27 9.17
N LYS A 64 13.00 20.40 8.60
CA LYS A 64 12.58 21.77 9.01
C LYS A 64 13.10 22.89 8.09
N THR A 65 12.15 23.75 7.76
CA THR A 65 12.13 25.07 7.10
C THR A 65 13.27 26.02 7.43
N LYS A 66 13.65 26.90 6.48
CA LYS A 66 13.96 28.32 6.75
C LYS A 66 13.59 29.21 5.55
N THR A 67 12.53 29.99 5.71
CA THR A 67 12.17 31.18 4.94
C THR A 67 13.11 32.33 5.32
N ILE A 68 13.51 33.14 4.34
CA ILE A 68 14.35 34.34 4.55
C ILE A 68 13.41 35.54 4.74
N ASP A 69 13.53 36.23 5.86
CA ASP A 69 12.82 37.48 6.19
C ASP A 69 13.68 38.68 5.76
N VAL A 70 13.09 39.63 5.03
CA VAL A 70 13.78 40.72 4.31
C VAL A 70 13.95 42.00 5.15
N ASN A 71 13.50 42.01 6.41
CA ASN A 71 13.54 43.21 7.26
C ASN A 71 14.86 43.47 8.00
N GLN A 72 15.99 42.87 7.57
CA GLN A 72 17.27 43.04 8.25
C GLN A 72 18.41 43.47 7.32
N TYR A 73 18.20 44.59 6.63
CA TYR A 73 19.29 45.39 6.07
C TYR A 73 19.25 46.80 6.71
N ASN A 74 19.97 46.95 7.82
CA ASN A 74 20.26 48.25 8.41
C ASN A 74 21.60 48.73 7.84
N ILE A 75 21.62 49.79 7.05
CA ILE A 75 22.87 50.40 6.57
C ILE A 75 23.39 51.31 7.68
N ASP A 76 24.48 50.87 8.31
CA ASP A 76 25.20 51.62 9.33
C ASP A 76 25.91 52.84 8.70
N HIS A 77 25.64 54.03 9.24
CA HIS A 77 26.33 55.26 8.90
C HIS A 77 27.68 55.32 9.62
N SER A 78 28.78 55.41 8.86
CA SER A 78 30.08 55.85 9.39
C SER A 78 30.62 57.03 8.59
N ALA A 79 30.95 58.09 9.32
CA ALA A 79 31.21 59.46 8.88
C ALA A 79 32.50 59.67 8.06
N ILE A 80 32.44 60.61 7.11
CA ILE A 80 33.59 61.40 6.64
C ILE A 80 33.16 62.88 6.56
N LYS A 81 34.07 63.75 7.00
CA LYS A 81 33.96 65.19 7.33
C LYS A 81 33.40 66.11 6.22
N GLU A 82 32.63 67.10 6.66
CA GLU A 82 32.10 68.29 5.95
C GLU A 82 33.23 69.30 5.64
N PRO A 83 33.16 70.08 4.53
CA PRO A 83 32.41 71.34 4.55
C PRO A 83 31.44 71.54 3.36
N GLU A 84 30.30 72.15 3.69
CA GLU A 84 29.44 73.01 2.85
C GLU A 84 28.27 72.38 2.06
N ALA A 85 27.06 72.83 2.46
CA ALA A 85 25.72 72.73 1.87
C ALA A 85 24.95 71.41 2.05
N PRO A 86 24.05 71.32 3.06
CA PRO A 86 23.21 70.16 3.35
C PRO A 86 21.93 70.24 2.53
N THR A 87 22.06 70.18 1.22
CA THR A 87 20.95 69.83 0.33
C THR A 87 21.61 69.13 -0.83
N HIS A 88 21.05 68.00 -1.27
CA HIS A 88 21.37 67.34 -2.54
C HIS A 88 22.30 66.12 -2.54
N ALA A 89 22.46 65.36 -1.44
CA ALA A 89 23.00 63.98 -1.54
C ALA A 89 22.17 63.13 -2.52
N LEU A 90 20.85 63.34 -2.55
CA LEU A 90 19.95 62.74 -3.52
C LEU A 90 20.24 63.23 -4.95
N LEU A 91 20.58 64.52 -5.16
CA LEU A 91 20.83 64.97 -6.54
C LEU A 91 22.11 64.40 -7.14
N LYS A 92 23.12 64.09 -6.32
CA LYS A 92 24.34 63.41 -6.79
C LYS A 92 24.07 62.01 -7.37
N LEU A 93 23.01 61.33 -6.94
CA LEU A 93 22.61 60.05 -7.55
C LEU A 93 22.16 60.22 -9.00
N PHE A 94 21.54 61.35 -9.34
CA PHE A 94 21.10 61.61 -10.71
C PHE A 94 22.27 61.89 -11.67
N ASP A 95 23.41 62.33 -11.14
CA ASP A 95 24.63 62.57 -11.92
C ASP A 95 25.58 61.34 -11.92
N GLN A 96 25.17 60.21 -11.33
CA GLN A 96 25.96 58.98 -11.33
C GLN A 96 25.87 58.24 -12.67
N LYS A 97 27.03 57.74 -13.13
CA LYS A 97 27.21 56.97 -14.37
C LYS A 97 27.46 55.49 -14.03
N VAL A 98 26.91 54.57 -14.84
CA VAL A 98 27.14 53.12 -14.71
C VAL A 98 28.41 52.74 -15.48
N GLU A 99 29.18 51.76 -15.01
CA GLU A 99 30.38 51.30 -15.71
C GLU A 99 30.06 50.89 -17.16
N ASN A 100 30.87 51.40 -18.10
CA ASN A 100 30.71 51.27 -19.55
C ASN A 100 29.51 52.00 -20.19
N SER A 101 28.75 52.82 -19.46
CA SER A 101 27.75 53.70 -20.08
C SER A 101 28.34 55.06 -20.43
N ASN A 102 27.74 55.75 -21.41
CA ASN A 102 28.12 57.12 -21.78
C ASN A 102 27.13 58.21 -21.34
N ILE A 103 26.12 57.84 -20.53
CA ILE A 103 25.04 58.73 -20.09
C ILE A 103 24.81 58.65 -18.58
N ASP A 104 24.46 59.78 -17.98
CA ASP A 104 24.12 59.89 -16.56
C ASP A 104 22.67 59.46 -16.30
N LEU A 105 22.37 59.07 -15.06
CA LEU A 105 21.04 58.59 -14.67
C LEU A 105 19.94 59.64 -14.98
N LYS A 106 20.21 60.92 -14.75
CA LYS A 106 19.28 62.01 -15.07
C LYS A 106 18.92 62.03 -16.55
N THR A 107 19.92 61.90 -17.41
CA THR A 107 19.78 61.91 -18.87
C THR A 107 19.02 60.68 -19.34
N TYR A 108 19.25 59.53 -18.70
CA TYR A 108 18.51 58.30 -18.95
C TYR A 108 17.02 58.43 -18.58
N LEU A 109 16.73 58.93 -17.36
CA LEU A 109 15.35 59.05 -16.86
C LEU A 109 14.52 60.07 -17.66
N ASN A 110 15.10 61.20 -18.06
CA ASN A 110 14.36 62.18 -18.89
C ASN A 110 14.08 61.67 -20.31
N ASN A 111 14.81 60.65 -20.77
CA ASN A 111 14.67 60.09 -22.11
C ASN A 111 14.26 58.60 -22.07
N LEU A 112 13.56 58.17 -21.01
CA LEU A 112 13.11 56.79 -20.82
C LEU A 112 12.32 56.25 -22.04
N ASN A 113 11.50 57.09 -22.67
CA ASN A 113 10.75 56.73 -23.89
C ASN A 113 11.61 56.61 -25.15
N TYR A 114 12.81 57.20 -25.16
CA TYR A 114 13.75 57.06 -26.27
C TYR A 114 14.58 55.78 -26.13
N PHE A 115 15.00 55.43 -24.91
CA PHE A 115 15.75 54.21 -24.63
C PHE A 115 14.86 52.96 -24.54
N SER A 116 13.59 53.14 -24.17
CA SER A 116 12.61 52.06 -24.08
C SER A 116 11.61 52.22 -25.23
N THR A 117 11.98 51.75 -26.43
CA THR A 117 11.08 51.73 -27.59
C THR A 117 10.03 50.61 -27.50
N GLU A 118 10.08 49.79 -26.46
CA GLU A 118 9.08 48.79 -26.19
C GLU A 118 7.86 49.46 -25.54
N PRO A 119 6.65 49.30 -26.08
CA PRO A 119 5.46 49.90 -25.50
C PRO A 119 5.28 49.37 -24.06
N ILE A 120 5.01 50.29 -23.11
CA ILE A 120 4.76 50.04 -21.67
C ILE A 120 3.59 49.03 -21.43
N GLY A 121 2.94 48.54 -22.50
CA GLY A 121 1.87 47.55 -22.45
C GLY A 121 2.28 46.08 -22.47
N ASN A 122 3.57 45.73 -22.58
CA ASN A 122 3.98 44.31 -22.56
C ASN A 122 4.44 43.85 -21.18
N LEU A 123 3.58 44.04 -20.17
CA LEU A 123 3.59 43.11 -19.04
C LEU A 123 3.26 41.74 -19.63
N PRO A 124 3.96 40.64 -19.30
CA PRO A 124 3.49 39.32 -19.63
C PRO A 124 2.15 39.15 -18.90
N ALA A 125 1.05 39.47 -19.59
CA ALA A 125 -0.26 39.09 -19.17
C ALA A 125 -0.24 37.57 -19.23
N VAL A 126 0.01 36.95 -18.08
CA VAL A 126 -0.14 35.52 -17.95
C VAL A 126 -1.63 35.29 -18.11
N ASN A 127 -2.05 34.99 -19.35
CA ASN A 127 -3.42 34.71 -19.74
C ASN A 127 -3.82 33.35 -19.16
N TRP A 128 -3.90 33.27 -17.82
CA TRP A 128 -4.40 32.09 -17.11
C TRP A 128 -5.85 31.78 -17.53
N ALA A 129 -6.60 32.80 -17.92
CA ALA A 129 -7.96 32.66 -18.45
C ALA A 129 -8.00 31.87 -19.77
N GLU A 130 -7.01 32.03 -20.65
CA GLU A 130 -6.96 31.35 -21.94
C GLU A 130 -6.42 29.91 -21.83
N GLN A 131 -5.59 29.65 -20.80
CA GLN A 131 -5.13 28.29 -20.47
C GLN A 131 -6.18 27.48 -19.69
N ALA A 132 -7.07 28.12 -18.92
CA ALA A 132 -8.17 27.44 -18.23
C ALA A 132 -9.16 26.80 -19.23
N GLU A 133 -9.37 27.41 -20.40
CA GLU A 133 -10.22 26.83 -21.45
C GLU A 133 -9.55 25.67 -22.22
N ARG A 134 -8.23 25.45 -22.03
CA ARG A 134 -7.52 24.26 -22.50
C ARG A 134 -7.44 23.15 -21.47
N GLU A 135 -8.37 23.09 -20.52
CA GLU A 135 -8.67 21.81 -19.87
C GLU A 135 -9.18 20.87 -20.96
N LYS A 136 -8.28 20.05 -21.51
CA LYS A 136 -8.59 18.90 -22.35
C LYS A 136 -9.81 18.23 -21.72
N LYS A 137 -10.97 18.32 -22.38
CA LYS A 137 -12.18 17.59 -21.99
C LYS A 137 -11.75 16.14 -21.81
N ARG A 138 -11.50 15.74 -20.57
CA ARG A 138 -11.03 14.39 -20.25
C ARG A 138 -12.11 13.50 -20.80
N SER A 139 -11.75 12.66 -21.77
CA SER A 139 -12.72 11.84 -22.50
C SER A 139 -13.58 11.10 -21.46
N PRO A 140 -14.92 11.09 -21.59
CA PRO A 140 -15.79 10.36 -20.66
C PRO A 140 -15.39 8.88 -20.58
N LEU A 141 -14.72 8.37 -21.61
CA LEU A 141 -14.13 7.03 -21.65
C LEU A 141 -13.02 6.82 -20.60
N ASN A 142 -12.24 7.85 -20.28
CA ASN A 142 -11.23 7.77 -19.22
C ASN A 142 -11.89 7.65 -17.85
N TYR A 143 -12.95 8.42 -17.60
CA TYR A 143 -13.71 8.30 -16.36
C TYR A 143 -14.38 6.94 -16.23
N LEU A 144 -14.95 6.43 -17.33
CA LEU A 144 -15.52 5.09 -17.36
C LEU A 144 -14.46 4.02 -17.02
N GLY A 145 -13.27 4.12 -17.60
CA GLY A 145 -12.14 3.23 -17.26
C GLY A 145 -11.75 3.30 -15.78
N TRP A 146 -11.65 4.51 -15.21
CA TRP A 146 -11.34 4.68 -13.78
C TRP A 146 -12.44 4.12 -12.87
N VAL A 147 -13.72 4.29 -13.24
CA VAL A 147 -14.84 3.69 -12.51
C VAL A 147 -14.77 2.17 -12.58
N THR A 148 -14.52 1.59 -13.75
CA THR A 148 -14.38 0.12 -13.90
C THR A 148 -13.23 -0.43 -13.05
N VAL A 149 -12.07 0.25 -13.02
CA VAL A 149 -10.93 -0.18 -12.20
C VAL A 149 -11.26 -0.12 -10.70
N ASN A 150 -11.88 0.97 -10.23
CA ASN A 150 -12.26 1.08 -8.83
C ASN A 150 -13.35 0.09 -8.44
N LEU A 151 -14.32 -0.16 -9.32
CA LEU A 151 -15.37 -1.16 -9.10
C LEU A 151 -14.77 -2.56 -8.99
N LEU A 152 -13.82 -2.91 -9.85
CA LEU A 152 -13.13 -4.20 -9.82
C LEU A 152 -12.30 -4.36 -8.55
N LEU A 153 -11.60 -3.30 -8.12
CA LEU A 153 -10.84 -3.29 -6.86
C LEU A 153 -11.76 -3.46 -5.64
N PHE A 154 -12.89 -2.74 -5.61
CA PHE A 154 -13.87 -2.85 -4.55
C PHE A 154 -14.53 -4.23 -4.51
N GLY A 155 -14.87 -4.80 -5.68
CA GLY A 155 -15.37 -6.16 -5.80
C GLY A 155 -14.36 -7.19 -5.30
N ALA A 156 -13.07 -7.03 -5.61
CA ALA A 156 -12.01 -7.89 -5.09
C ALA A 156 -11.90 -7.80 -3.56
N LEU A 157 -12.03 -6.59 -2.99
CA LEU A 157 -12.00 -6.38 -1.54
C LEU A 157 -13.20 -7.05 -0.86
N ILE A 158 -14.40 -6.89 -1.42
CA ILE A 158 -15.61 -7.58 -0.96
C ILE A 158 -15.41 -9.10 -1.01
N PHE A 159 -14.88 -9.61 -2.12
CA PHE A 159 -14.61 -11.04 -2.28
C PHE A 159 -13.62 -11.54 -1.23
N GLN A 160 -12.51 -10.82 -1.01
CA GLN A 160 -11.54 -11.14 0.03
C GLN A 160 -12.20 -11.15 1.42
N PHE A 161 -12.96 -10.12 1.77
CA PHE A 161 -13.66 -10.03 3.04
C PHE A 161 -14.56 -11.24 3.29
N PHE A 162 -15.37 -11.63 2.31
CA PHE A 162 -16.26 -12.79 2.44
C PHE A 162 -15.52 -14.13 2.40
N TRP A 163 -14.42 -14.23 1.64
CA TRP A 163 -13.56 -15.42 1.62
C TRP A 163 -12.93 -15.69 2.98
N PHE A 164 -12.45 -14.65 3.67
CA PHE A 164 -11.86 -14.77 5.00
C PHE A 164 -12.89 -14.87 6.13
N ASN A 165 -14.11 -14.34 5.96
CA ASN A 165 -15.18 -14.38 6.95
C ASN A 165 -16.46 -15.09 6.44
N PRO A 166 -16.43 -16.42 6.23
CA PRO A 166 -17.56 -17.17 5.68
C PRO A 166 -18.81 -17.23 6.59
N GLN A 167 -18.67 -16.86 7.87
CA GLN A 167 -19.76 -16.83 8.83
C GLN A 167 -20.88 -15.84 8.45
N TYR A 168 -20.57 -14.73 7.80
CA TYR A 168 -21.58 -13.74 7.37
C TYR A 168 -22.44 -14.24 6.21
N LEU A 169 -21.89 -15.10 5.34
CA LEU A 169 -22.63 -15.76 4.26
C LEU A 169 -23.61 -16.80 4.79
N LYS A 170 -23.26 -17.49 5.90
CA LYS A 170 -24.10 -18.54 6.51
C LYS A 170 -25.27 -17.99 7.33
N ASN A 171 -25.10 -16.83 7.97
CA ASN A 171 -26.11 -16.27 8.87
C ASN A 171 -27.23 -15.51 8.15
N SER A 172 -27.09 -15.22 6.84
CA SER A 172 -28.11 -14.52 6.07
C SER A 172 -28.65 -15.41 4.93
N PRO A 173 -29.97 -15.67 4.88
CA PRO A 173 -30.54 -16.61 3.91
C PRO A 173 -30.42 -16.11 2.45
N ILE A 174 -30.42 -14.78 2.24
CA ILE A 174 -30.33 -14.17 0.90
C ILE A 174 -28.91 -14.25 0.34
N MET A 175 -27.88 -13.92 1.14
CA MET A 175 -26.50 -13.98 0.66
C MET A 175 -26.01 -15.42 0.51
N GLY A 176 -26.48 -16.33 1.38
CA GLY A 176 -26.26 -17.76 1.20
C GLY A 176 -26.79 -18.28 -0.13
N ALA A 177 -28.02 -17.91 -0.53
CA ALA A 177 -28.60 -18.32 -1.80
C ALA A 177 -27.84 -17.77 -3.02
N ALA A 178 -27.44 -16.50 -2.99
CA ALA A 178 -26.63 -15.89 -4.06
C ALA A 178 -25.26 -16.57 -4.18
N PHE A 179 -24.63 -16.91 -3.06
CA PHE A 179 -23.35 -17.62 -3.02
C PHE A 179 -23.49 -19.04 -3.58
N THR A 180 -24.53 -19.78 -3.20
CA THR A 180 -24.80 -21.12 -3.75
C THR A 180 -25.02 -21.08 -5.27
N ALA A 181 -25.77 -20.10 -5.79
CA ALA A 181 -25.99 -19.95 -7.23
C ALA A 181 -24.69 -19.66 -8.00
N VAL A 182 -23.82 -18.81 -7.45
CA VAL A 182 -22.48 -18.57 -8.02
C VAL A 182 -21.62 -19.84 -7.92
N CYS A 183 -21.71 -20.54 -6.80
CA CYS A 183 -20.93 -21.75 -6.57
C CYS A 183 -21.36 -22.95 -7.40
N ASP A 184 -22.61 -23.07 -7.81
CA ASP A 184 -23.04 -24.10 -8.76
C ASP A 184 -22.44 -23.87 -10.16
N VAL A 185 -22.23 -22.61 -10.55
CA VAL A 185 -21.57 -22.25 -11.81
C VAL A 185 -20.06 -22.52 -11.74
N PHE A 186 -19.44 -22.27 -10.59
CA PHE A 186 -17.99 -22.44 -10.37
C PHE A 186 -17.60 -23.77 -9.71
N ASN A 187 -18.52 -24.73 -9.55
CA ASN A 187 -18.30 -26.01 -8.86
C ASN A 187 -17.76 -25.86 -7.41
N CYS A 188 -18.23 -24.90 -6.59
CA CYS A 188 -17.98 -24.93 -5.15
C CYS A 188 -18.84 -25.99 -4.47
N SER A 189 -18.59 -27.26 -4.79
CA SER A 189 -19.22 -28.35 -4.09
C SER A 189 -18.44 -28.66 -2.80
N ARG A 190 -19.19 -28.71 -1.70
CA ARG A 190 -19.05 -29.67 -0.59
C ARG A 190 -17.90 -29.41 0.38
N LEU A 191 -18.24 -28.87 1.56
CA LEU A 191 -17.46 -29.19 2.77
C LEU A 191 -18.35 -29.85 3.84
N GLU A 192 -19.66 -29.59 3.79
CA GLU A 192 -20.69 -30.14 4.70
C GLU A 192 -21.03 -31.62 4.42
N GLU A 193 -21.09 -32.03 3.14
CA GLU A 193 -21.51 -33.38 2.73
C GLU A 193 -20.45 -34.49 2.92
N HIS A 194 -19.24 -34.15 3.37
CA HIS A 194 -18.15 -35.12 3.40
C HIS A 194 -18.20 -36.05 4.62
N TYR A 195 -18.83 -35.63 5.71
CA TYR A 195 -18.85 -36.39 6.98
C TYR A 195 -19.99 -37.42 7.06
N SER A 196 -21.04 -37.30 6.23
CA SER A 196 -22.11 -38.31 6.12
C SER A 196 -21.63 -39.64 5.52
N LEU A 197 -20.51 -39.60 4.80
CA LEU A 197 -19.88 -40.77 4.18
C LEU A 197 -18.92 -41.50 5.14
N ILE A 198 -18.82 -41.08 6.40
CA ILE A 198 -18.07 -41.81 7.43
C ILE A 198 -19.05 -42.72 8.17
N SER A 199 -18.78 -44.03 8.16
CA SER A 199 -19.62 -45.02 8.82
C SER A 199 -18.84 -45.78 9.89
N THR A 200 -19.48 -46.02 11.03
CA THR A 200 -18.96 -46.88 12.09
C THR A 200 -19.41 -48.31 11.88
N LYS A 201 -18.46 -49.24 11.77
CA LYS A 201 -18.69 -50.69 11.68
C LYS A 201 -18.19 -51.40 12.93
N LYS A 202 -18.78 -52.57 13.20
CA LYS A 202 -18.37 -53.50 14.26
C LYS A 202 -18.27 -52.86 15.64
N VAL A 203 -19.18 -51.96 15.98
CA VAL A 203 -19.22 -51.34 17.30
C VAL A 203 -19.57 -52.41 18.34
N LYS A 204 -18.65 -52.68 19.25
CA LYS A 204 -18.78 -53.60 20.37
C LYS A 204 -18.78 -52.80 21.66
N VAL A 205 -19.76 -53.12 22.51
CA VAL A 205 -19.95 -52.48 23.81
C VAL A 205 -19.72 -53.53 24.88
N ARG A 206 -18.71 -53.34 25.73
CA ARG A 206 -18.32 -54.29 26.80
C ARG A 206 -18.31 -53.58 28.14
N SER A 207 -18.78 -54.23 29.19
CA SER A 207 -18.60 -53.73 30.56
C SER A 207 -17.15 -53.97 30.96
N THR A 208 -16.42 -52.91 31.35
CA THR A 208 -15.04 -53.04 31.85
C THR A 208 -14.99 -53.02 33.38
N GLY A 209 -16.02 -52.47 34.04
CA GLY A 209 -16.21 -52.50 35.49
C GLY A 209 -17.70 -52.37 35.89
N ASN A 210 -17.98 -52.24 37.19
CA ASN A 210 -19.36 -52.11 37.71
C ASN A 210 -20.08 -50.83 37.25
N LYS A 211 -19.33 -49.79 36.88
CA LYS A 211 -19.85 -48.48 36.43
C LYS A 211 -19.18 -47.95 35.17
N GLU A 212 -18.46 -48.81 34.44
CA GLU A 212 -17.69 -48.38 33.27
C GLU A 212 -17.98 -49.27 32.08
N THR A 213 -18.25 -48.63 30.95
CA THR A 213 -18.53 -49.30 29.68
C THR A 213 -17.51 -48.88 28.64
N LYS A 214 -16.85 -49.89 28.06
CA LYS A 214 -15.89 -49.75 26.98
C LYS A 214 -16.59 -49.90 25.63
N PHE A 215 -16.40 -48.92 24.76
CA PHE A 215 -16.83 -48.93 23.38
C PHE A 215 -15.61 -49.14 22.49
N SER A 216 -15.72 -50.07 21.54
CA SER A 216 -14.66 -50.35 20.56
C SER A 216 -15.28 -50.56 19.19
N GLY A 217 -14.68 -50.00 18.14
CA GLY A 217 -15.22 -50.11 16.80
C GLY A 217 -14.21 -49.73 15.71
N GLU A 218 -14.67 -49.80 14.48
CA GLU A 218 -13.93 -49.35 13.30
C GLU A 218 -14.74 -48.24 12.61
N MET A 219 -14.10 -47.14 12.24
CA MET A 219 -14.69 -46.09 11.41
C MET A 219 -14.04 -46.13 10.02
N ILE A 220 -14.87 -46.05 8.98
CA ILE A 220 -14.42 -46.09 7.59
C ILE A 220 -14.89 -44.83 6.89
N ASN A 221 -13.95 -44.09 6.33
CA ASN A 221 -14.22 -42.96 5.47
C ASN A 221 -14.45 -43.43 4.03
N TYR A 222 -15.71 -43.41 3.56
CA TYR A 222 -16.04 -43.73 2.17
C TYR A 222 -15.85 -42.55 1.20
N HIS A 223 -15.38 -41.41 1.70
CA HIS A 223 -15.06 -40.26 0.88
C HIS A 223 -13.82 -40.50 0.02
N ASP A 224 -13.74 -39.83 -1.14
CA ASP A 224 -12.63 -39.93 -2.09
C ASP A 224 -11.34 -39.25 -1.59
N ARG A 225 -11.46 -38.39 -0.56
CA ARG A 225 -10.36 -37.63 0.07
C ARG A 225 -10.17 -38.00 1.54
N SER A 226 -8.96 -37.74 2.06
CA SER A 226 -8.71 -37.78 3.51
C SER A 226 -9.52 -36.66 4.19
N LEU A 227 -10.13 -36.96 5.33
CA LEU A 227 -10.96 -36.01 6.09
C LEU A 227 -10.33 -35.71 7.45
N ALA A 228 -10.57 -34.53 8.00
CA ALA A 228 -10.15 -34.23 9.37
C ALA A 228 -10.95 -35.08 10.37
N LEU A 229 -10.33 -35.46 11.48
CA LEU A 229 -10.99 -36.28 12.50
C LEU A 229 -12.23 -35.54 13.07
N PRO A 230 -13.41 -36.18 13.04
CA PRO A 230 -14.63 -35.60 13.59
C PRO A 230 -14.66 -35.67 15.11
N VAL A 231 -15.52 -34.84 15.70
CA VAL A 231 -15.94 -34.96 17.09
C VAL A 231 -17.06 -35.98 17.16
N MET A 232 -16.97 -36.94 18.07
CA MET A 232 -17.94 -38.03 18.18
C MET A 232 -18.98 -37.69 19.24
N LYS A 233 -20.26 -37.64 18.86
CA LYS A 233 -21.38 -37.47 19.78
C LYS A 233 -22.05 -38.81 20.03
N ILE A 234 -22.13 -39.21 21.30
CA ILE A 234 -22.73 -40.46 21.74
C ILE A 234 -23.96 -40.12 22.56
N THR A 235 -25.11 -40.63 22.13
CA THR A 235 -26.38 -40.51 22.84
C THR A 235 -26.80 -41.89 23.33
N LEU A 236 -26.91 -42.04 24.64
CA LEU A 236 -27.40 -43.27 25.29
C LEU A 236 -28.91 -43.16 25.51
N LYS A 237 -29.64 -44.23 25.21
CA LYS A 237 -31.11 -44.26 25.28
C LYS A 237 -31.63 -45.39 26.17
N GLU A 238 -32.60 -45.08 27.03
CA GLU A 238 -33.42 -46.04 27.80
C GLU A 238 -34.87 -45.86 27.39
N ASN A 239 -35.60 -46.94 27.09
CA ASN A 239 -37.04 -46.87 26.80
C ASN A 239 -37.44 -45.79 25.77
N GLY A 240 -36.54 -45.43 24.85
CA GLY A 240 -36.73 -44.39 23.84
C GLY A 240 -36.38 -42.96 24.26
N GLY A 241 -36.05 -42.70 25.52
CA GLY A 241 -35.60 -41.39 26.03
C GLY A 241 -34.07 -41.29 26.08
N ASP A 242 -33.55 -40.10 25.77
CA ASP A 242 -32.12 -39.80 25.84
C ASP A 242 -31.70 -39.59 27.31
N ILE A 243 -30.84 -40.46 27.83
CA ILE A 243 -30.40 -40.43 29.24
C ILE A 243 -29.16 -39.55 29.41
N ALA A 244 -28.24 -39.65 28.45
CA ALA A 244 -26.94 -39.01 28.52
C ALA A 244 -26.37 -38.76 27.12
N ASN A 245 -25.75 -37.60 26.98
CA ASN A 245 -25.06 -37.17 25.77
C ASN A 245 -23.59 -36.91 26.10
N TYR A 246 -22.70 -37.60 25.41
CA TYR A 246 -21.25 -37.42 25.52
C TYR A 246 -20.70 -36.91 24.20
N GLN A 247 -19.77 -35.96 24.27
CA GLN A 247 -19.08 -35.43 23.11
C GLN A 247 -17.58 -35.68 23.31
N LEU A 248 -17.01 -36.50 22.43
CA LEU A 248 -15.62 -36.96 22.54
C LEU A 248 -14.75 -36.32 21.46
N LEU A 249 -13.62 -35.76 21.90
CA LEU A 249 -12.60 -35.24 20.99
C LEU A 249 -11.80 -36.39 20.37
N PRO A 250 -11.13 -36.16 19.21
CA PRO A 250 -10.26 -37.15 18.58
C PRO A 250 -9.26 -37.81 19.53
N GLU A 251 -8.71 -37.07 20.49
CA GLU A 251 -7.74 -37.61 21.45
C GLU A 251 -8.35 -38.58 22.46
N GLU A 252 -9.66 -38.55 22.67
CA GLU A 252 -10.34 -39.36 23.70
C GLU A 252 -10.82 -40.71 23.16
N TYR A 253 -11.11 -40.81 21.86
CA TYR A 253 -11.54 -42.05 21.22
C TYR A 253 -10.44 -42.77 20.44
N LEU A 254 -9.28 -42.15 20.26
CA LEU A 254 -8.15 -42.77 19.60
C LEU A 254 -7.27 -43.55 20.56
N ALA A 255 -6.67 -44.61 20.05
CA ALA A 255 -5.65 -45.33 20.79
C ALA A 255 -4.42 -44.43 21.00
N LYS A 256 -3.70 -44.61 22.10
CA LYS A 256 -2.49 -43.84 22.43
C LYS A 256 -1.43 -43.81 21.32
N SER A 257 -1.36 -44.86 20.49
CA SER A 257 -0.45 -44.93 19.33
C SER A 257 -0.86 -44.05 18.15
N LEU A 258 -2.08 -43.54 18.15
CA LEU A 258 -2.68 -42.71 17.08
C LEU A 258 -2.86 -41.25 17.52
N HIS A 259 -2.45 -40.89 18.74
CA HIS A 259 -2.43 -39.51 19.21
C HIS A 259 -1.40 -38.73 18.38
N GLY A 260 -1.87 -37.77 17.57
CA GLY A 260 -1.06 -36.98 16.65
C GLY A 260 -1.48 -37.08 15.19
N ILE A 261 -2.30 -38.08 14.83
CA ILE A 261 -2.96 -38.11 13.53
C ILE A 261 -4.12 -37.13 13.56
N GLN A 262 -4.19 -36.24 12.57
CA GLN A 262 -5.28 -35.25 12.45
C GLN A 262 -6.31 -35.61 11.38
N ARG A 263 -6.05 -36.64 10.56
CA ARG A 263 -6.86 -36.99 9.40
C ARG A 263 -7.11 -38.49 9.27
N ILE A 264 -8.31 -38.84 8.82
CA ILE A 264 -8.70 -40.21 8.49
C ILE A 264 -8.43 -40.46 7.00
N PRO A 265 -7.64 -41.48 6.64
CA PRO A 265 -7.39 -41.86 5.25
C PRO A 265 -8.65 -42.40 4.56
N LYS A 266 -8.67 -42.36 3.22
CA LYS A 266 -9.79 -42.91 2.43
C LYS A 266 -9.85 -44.43 2.54
N SER A 267 -11.06 -44.97 2.61
CA SER A 267 -11.41 -46.39 2.50
C SER A 267 -10.59 -47.36 3.37
N SER A 268 -10.04 -46.88 4.49
CA SER A 268 -9.25 -47.67 5.42
C SER A 268 -9.97 -47.76 6.77
N PRO A 269 -10.07 -48.95 7.38
CA PRO A 269 -10.67 -49.11 8.69
C PRO A 269 -9.78 -48.50 9.77
N PHE A 270 -10.30 -47.49 10.44
CA PHE A 270 -9.62 -46.80 11.53
C PHE A 270 -10.24 -47.21 12.87
N LYS A 271 -9.43 -47.70 13.80
CA LYS A 271 -9.93 -48.24 15.08
C LYS A 271 -10.09 -47.13 16.11
N PHE A 272 -11.22 -47.13 16.81
CA PHE A 272 -11.46 -46.27 17.95
C PHE A 272 -11.82 -47.10 19.18
N GLU A 273 -11.39 -46.64 20.36
CA GLU A 273 -11.66 -47.25 21.65
C GLU A 273 -11.73 -46.17 22.73
N PHE A 274 -12.80 -46.16 23.52
CA PHE A 274 -12.98 -45.25 24.66
C PHE A 274 -13.79 -45.91 25.78
N VAL A 275 -13.72 -45.33 26.96
CA VAL A 275 -14.45 -45.79 28.16
C VAL A 275 -15.36 -44.65 28.64
N LEU A 276 -16.63 -44.97 28.86
CA LEU A 276 -17.61 -44.05 29.47
C LEU A 276 -17.91 -44.48 30.92
N PRO A 277 -18.06 -43.53 31.85
CA PRO A 277 -18.36 -43.78 33.26
C PRO A 277 -19.86 -44.10 33.48
N VAL A 278 -20.39 -45.01 32.66
CA VAL A 278 -21.79 -45.45 32.69
C VAL A 278 -21.83 -46.97 32.78
N ALA A 279 -22.72 -47.51 33.60
CA ALA A 279 -22.91 -48.95 33.72
C ALA A 279 -23.57 -49.52 32.46
N ARG A 280 -23.12 -50.68 31.96
CA ARG A 280 -23.67 -51.26 30.73
C ARG A 280 -25.17 -51.54 30.79
N LYS A 281 -25.71 -51.77 31.99
CA LYS A 281 -27.12 -52.08 32.24
C LYS A 281 -28.05 -50.86 32.27
N SER A 282 -27.51 -49.64 32.24
CA SER A 282 -28.34 -48.42 32.37
C SER A 282 -28.83 -47.87 31.03
N PHE A 283 -28.64 -48.59 29.92
CA PHE A 283 -29.11 -48.17 28.60
C PHE A 283 -29.32 -49.40 27.72
N ASP A 284 -30.37 -49.34 26.91
CA ASP A 284 -30.75 -50.41 25.99
C ASP A 284 -30.14 -50.17 24.60
N ASN A 285 -30.13 -48.91 24.18
CA ASN A 285 -29.71 -48.51 22.84
C ASN A 285 -28.72 -47.33 22.89
N TYR A 286 -27.98 -47.15 21.79
CA TYR A 286 -27.02 -46.06 21.64
C TYR A 286 -27.04 -45.53 20.20
N SER A 287 -26.81 -44.22 20.05
CA SER A 287 -26.60 -43.57 18.76
C SER A 287 -25.21 -42.93 18.76
N ILE A 288 -24.47 -43.11 17.67
CA ILE A 288 -23.17 -42.47 17.45
C ILE A 288 -23.31 -41.57 16.23
N GLU A 289 -23.12 -40.27 16.43
CA GLU A 289 -23.11 -39.25 15.39
C GLU A 289 -21.71 -38.64 15.27
N LEU A 290 -21.25 -38.44 14.04
CA LEU A 290 -19.95 -37.86 13.75
C LEU A 290 -20.16 -36.41 13.31
N ILE A 291 -19.66 -35.47 14.12
CA ILE A 291 -19.79 -34.03 13.91
C ILE A 291 -18.45 -33.49 13.40
N ARG A 292 -18.51 -32.47 12.54
CA ARG A 292 -17.31 -31.73 12.12
C ARG A 292 -16.53 -31.19 13.35
N PRO A 293 -15.19 -31.18 13.31
CA PRO A 293 -14.36 -30.50 14.30
C PRO A 293 -14.54 -28.98 14.31
#